data_AF-A0A219T5B6-F1
#
_entry.id   AF-A0A219T5B6-F1
#
_cell.length_a   1.000
_cell.length_b   1.000
_cell.length_c   1.000
_cell.angle_alpha   90.00
_cell.angle_beta   90.00
_cell.angle_gamma   90.00
#
_symmetry.space_group_name_H-M   'P 1'
#
loop_
_entity.id
_entity.type
_entity.pdbx_description
1 polymer ?
#
loop_
_entity_poly.entity_id
_entity_poly.type
_entity_poly.pdbx_seq_one_letter_code
_entity_poly.pdbx_strand_id
1 'polypeptide(L)'
;MCYLLERQKGATFMLLDAGVFQNQALEHAERRFLSSPDILQLLDGGRHYRVTWYLSWSPCSQCARAVAGFLAQHGNVSLRIFVARLYNHEDPENRQGLRTLNSTGTPIRVMTNREFALCWERFVRHQGAAFEPWAGLRENADLLLGQLEDILGV
;
A
#
# COMPACT_ATOMS: atom_id res chain seq x y z
N MET A 1 4.82 5.73 -4.06
CA MET A 1 3.61 5.18 -3.44
C MET A 1 2.43 6.03 -3.85
N CYS A 2 1.42 5.44 -4.48
CA CYS A 2 0.12 6.11 -4.65
C CYS A 2 -0.80 5.70 -3.49
N TYR A 3 -1.70 6.58 -3.04
CA TYR A 3 -2.64 6.25 -1.99
C TYR A 3 -4.07 6.73 -2.29
N LEU A 4 -5.02 6.02 -1.71
CA LEU A 4 -6.42 6.43 -1.56
C LEU A 4 -6.74 6.49 -0.07
N LEU A 5 -7.30 7.61 0.37
CA LEU A 5 -7.83 7.80 1.71
C LEU A 5 -9.34 7.93 1.62
N GLU A 6 -10.04 6.98 2.22
CA GLU A 6 -11.49 6.95 2.25
C GLU A 6 -12.01 7.03 3.68
N ARG A 7 -13.12 7.73 3.88
CA ARG A 7 -13.78 7.86 5.19
C ARG A 7 -15.09 7.09 5.19
N GLN A 8 -15.37 6.36 6.27
CA GLN A 8 -16.63 5.65 6.41
C GLN A 8 -17.81 6.64 6.53
N LYS A 9 -18.85 6.41 5.74
CA LYS A 9 -20.15 7.08 5.80
C LYS A 9 -21.25 6.01 5.79
N GLY A 10 -21.78 5.69 6.97
CA GLY A 10 -22.73 4.60 7.16
C GLY A 10 -22.10 3.25 6.78
N ALA A 11 -22.74 2.51 5.87
CA ALA A 11 -22.24 1.24 5.35
C ALA A 11 -21.23 1.39 4.18
N THR A 12 -20.94 2.61 3.74
CA THR A 12 -20.09 2.88 2.58
C THR A 12 -18.81 3.63 2.96
N PHE A 13 -17.85 3.68 2.03
CA PHE A 13 -16.66 4.50 2.13
C PHE A 13 -16.70 5.56 1.03
N MET A 14 -16.41 6.81 1.38
CA MET A 14 -16.29 7.91 0.42
C MET A 14 -14.83 8.34 0.30
N LEU A 15 -14.37 8.56 -0.94
CA LEU A 15 -13.04 9.11 -1.20
C LEU A 15 -12.92 10.49 -0.55
N LEU A 16 -11.93 10.65 0.31
CA LEU A 16 -11.61 11.90 0.99
C LEU A 16 -10.41 12.58 0.35
N ASP A 17 -9.36 11.80 0.09
CA ASP A 17 -8.13 12.28 -0.52
C ASP A 17 -7.44 11.18 -1.34
N ALA A 18 -6.60 11.58 -2.29
CA ALA A 18 -5.78 10.69 -3.09
C ALA A 18 -4.53 11.43 -3.56
N GLY A 19 -3.39 10.74 -3.52
CA GLY A 19 -2.14 11.39 -3.92
C GLY A 19 -0.97 10.43 -4.07
N VAL A 20 0.22 11.01 -4.19
CA VAL A 20 1.46 10.28 -4.40
C VAL A 20 2.52 10.77 -3.42
N PHE A 21 3.10 9.84 -2.66
CA PHE A 21 4.34 10.05 -1.93
C PHE A 21 5.49 9.40 -2.68
N GLN A 22 6.56 10.16 -2.90
CA GLN A 22 7.83 9.66 -3.44
C GLN A 22 8.89 9.64 -2.34
N ASN A 23 9.86 8.74 -2.46
CA ASN A 23 11.03 8.75 -1.59
C ASN A 23 11.72 10.11 -1.69
N GLN A 24 12.18 10.65 -0.57
CA GLN A 24 12.91 11.91 -0.54
C GLN A 24 14.18 11.74 0.29
N ALA A 25 15.34 11.93 -0.35
CA ALA A 25 16.64 11.65 0.24
C ALA A 25 16.70 10.24 0.84
N LEU A 26 16.85 10.14 2.16
CA LEU A 26 16.92 8.87 2.89
C LEU A 26 15.57 8.42 3.48
N GLU A 27 14.49 9.16 3.24
CA GLU A 27 13.17 8.85 3.78
C GLU A 27 12.28 8.16 2.73
N HIS A 28 11.82 6.97 3.09
CA HIS A 28 10.93 6.17 2.25
C HIS A 28 9.51 6.75 2.21
N ALA A 29 8.81 6.55 1.10
CA ALA A 29 7.47 7.06 0.87
C ALA A 29 6.46 6.66 1.96
N GLU A 30 6.60 5.46 2.53
CA GLU A 30 5.78 4.98 3.63
C GLU A 30 5.95 5.86 4.87
N ARG A 31 7.19 6.13 5.28
CA ARG A 31 7.49 7.00 6.43
C ARG A 31 6.95 8.40 6.23
N ARG A 32 7.12 8.96 5.03
CA ARG A 32 6.58 10.28 4.66
C ARG A 32 5.07 10.37 4.75
N PHE A 33 4.35 9.30 4.40
CA PHE A 33 2.90 9.25 4.59
C PHE A 33 2.55 9.23 6.07
N LEU A 34 3.23 8.38 6.87
CA LEU A 34 2.95 8.25 8.30
C LEU A 34 3.25 9.54 9.08
N SER A 35 4.19 10.35 8.63
CA SER A 35 4.59 11.63 9.25
C SER A 35 3.93 12.86 8.64
N SER A 36 3.11 12.71 7.59
CA SER A 36 2.49 13.84 6.90
C SER A 36 1.44 14.53 7.79
N PRO A 37 1.62 15.83 8.13
CA PRO A 37 0.65 16.55 8.94
C PRO A 37 -0.75 16.60 8.32
N ASP A 38 -0.82 16.76 7.00
CA ASP A 38 -2.09 16.80 6.26
C ASP A 38 -2.84 15.46 6.39
N ILE A 39 -2.13 14.34 6.22
CA ILE A 39 -2.71 13.00 6.40
C ILE A 39 -3.17 12.79 7.84
N LEU A 40 -2.33 13.12 8.82
CA LEU A 40 -2.66 12.95 10.23
C LEU A 40 -3.89 13.78 10.62
N GLN A 41 -3.99 15.01 10.15
CA GLN A 41 -5.15 15.87 10.37
C GLN A 41 -6.43 15.28 9.78
N LEU A 42 -6.37 14.68 8.59
CA LEU A 42 -7.55 14.04 7.98
C LEU A 42 -8.06 12.84 8.78
N LEU A 43 -7.18 12.16 9.52
CA LEU A 43 -7.47 10.97 10.31
C LEU A 43 -8.00 11.26 11.73
N ASP A 44 -7.93 12.51 12.20
CA ASP A 44 -8.23 12.94 13.59
C ASP A 44 -9.74 13.11 13.91
N GLY A 45 -10.60 12.37 13.21
CA GLY A 45 -12.05 12.66 13.18
C GLY A 45 -12.95 11.74 14.01
N GLY A 46 -12.41 10.80 14.79
CA GLY A 46 -13.18 9.76 15.49
C GLY A 46 -14.04 8.87 14.57
N ARG A 47 -13.79 8.93 13.26
CA ARG A 47 -14.41 8.09 12.22
C ARG A 47 -13.47 6.96 11.85
N HIS A 48 -14.01 5.92 11.21
CA HIS A 48 -13.18 4.90 10.58
C HIS A 48 -12.72 5.32 9.19
N TYR A 49 -11.47 5.00 8.88
CA TYR A 49 -10.83 5.31 7.63
C TYR A 49 -10.32 4.04 6.97
N ARG A 50 -10.39 4.01 5.65
CA ARG A 50 -9.74 3.00 4.83
C ARG A 50 -8.67 3.67 4.00
N VAL A 51 -7.44 3.24 4.19
CA VAL A 51 -6.30 3.66 3.40
C VAL A 51 -5.93 2.52 2.46
N THR A 52 -5.74 2.81 1.19
CA THR A 52 -5.20 1.86 0.22
C THR A 52 -3.91 2.40 -0.35
N TRP A 53 -2.82 1.65 -0.23
CA TRP A 53 -1.52 1.97 -0.82
C TRP A 53 -1.27 1.10 -2.05
N TYR A 54 -0.76 1.75 -3.10
CA TYR A 54 -0.19 1.10 -4.27
C TYR A 54 1.31 1.41 -4.31
N LEU A 55 2.11 0.39 -4.03
CA LEU A 55 3.55 0.49 -3.87
C LEU A 55 4.26 -0.16 -5.06
N SER A 56 5.28 0.51 -5.59
CA SER A 56 6.14 -0.06 -6.64
C SER A 56 7.03 -1.21 -6.15
N TRP A 57 7.24 -1.28 -4.83
CA TRP A 57 8.06 -2.25 -4.11
C TRP A 57 7.46 -2.43 -2.71
N SER A 58 7.44 -3.65 -2.17
CA SER A 58 6.97 -3.90 -0.81
C SER A 58 7.79 -3.12 0.23
N PRO A 59 7.22 -2.81 1.41
CA PRO A 59 7.97 -2.09 2.44
C PRO A 59 9.19 -2.87 2.94
N CYS A 60 10.28 -2.17 3.26
CA CYS A 60 11.41 -2.77 3.99
C CYS A 60 11.07 -3.06 5.45
N SER A 61 11.91 -3.81 6.16
CA SER A 61 11.68 -4.24 7.56
C SER A 61 11.40 -3.06 8.51
N GLN A 62 12.09 -1.93 8.33
CA GLN A 62 11.91 -0.73 9.15
C GLN A 62 10.63 0.03 8.83
N CYS A 63 10.21 0.04 7.56
CA CYS A 63 8.95 0.67 7.17
C CYS A 63 7.77 -0.18 7.61
N ALA A 64 7.83 -1.50 7.41
CA ALA A 64 6.79 -2.42 7.87
C ALA A 64 6.52 -2.31 9.38
N ARG A 65 7.60 -2.24 10.20
CA ARG A 65 7.48 -2.00 11.65
C ARG A 65 6.84 -0.66 11.99
N ALA A 66 7.19 0.41 11.26
CA ALA A 66 6.60 1.72 11.48
C ALA A 66 5.12 1.77 11.13
N VAL A 67 4.73 1.12 10.02
CA VAL A 67 3.33 0.98 9.63
C VAL A 67 2.55 0.21 10.69
N ALA A 68 3.09 -0.90 11.19
CA ALA A 68 2.45 -1.67 12.26
C ALA A 68 2.26 -0.83 13.54
N GLY A 69 3.29 -0.07 13.93
CA GLY A 69 3.22 0.85 15.08
C GLY A 69 2.18 1.96 14.87
N PHE A 70 2.11 2.52 13.67
CA PHE A 70 1.10 3.53 13.32
C PHE A 70 -0.31 2.97 13.44
N LEU A 71 -0.57 1.77 12.91
CA LEU A 71 -1.89 1.13 12.98
C LEU A 71 -2.30 0.79 14.41
N ALA A 72 -1.34 0.40 15.26
CA ALA A 72 -1.60 0.18 16.67
C ALA A 72 -2.02 1.47 17.41
N GLN A 73 -1.49 2.62 17.01
CA GLN A 73 -1.86 3.93 17.56
C GLN A 73 -3.16 4.48 16.96
N HIS A 74 -3.49 4.10 15.73
CA HIS A 74 -4.65 4.60 14.98
C HIS A 74 -5.65 3.46 14.71
N GLY A 75 -6.27 2.93 15.77
CA GLY A 75 -7.23 1.82 15.68
C GLY A 75 -8.48 2.11 14.85
N ASN A 76 -8.69 3.37 14.44
CA ASN A 76 -9.73 3.78 13.51
C ASN A 76 -9.31 3.66 12.03
N VAL A 77 -8.08 3.24 11.73
CA VAL A 77 -7.55 3.13 10.36
C VAL A 77 -7.41 1.67 9.96
N SER A 78 -8.01 1.31 8.82
CA SER A 78 -7.76 0.04 8.13
C SER A 78 -6.89 0.28 6.91
N LEU A 79 -5.74 -0.39 6.82
CA LEU A 79 -4.82 -0.28 5.69
C LEU A 79 -4.93 -1.49 4.76
N ARG A 80 -4.86 -1.25 3.46
CA ARG A 80 -4.67 -2.26 2.41
C ARG A 80 -3.43 -1.90 1.61
N ILE A 81 -2.59 -2.89 1.35
CA ILE A 81 -1.35 -2.67 0.62
C ILE A 81 -1.35 -3.54 -0.63
N PHE A 82 -1.21 -2.90 -1.78
CA PHE A 82 -0.92 -3.56 -3.04
C PHE A 82 0.52 -3.27 -3.44
N VAL A 83 1.29 -4.31 -3.76
CA VAL A 83 2.70 -4.20 -4.16
C VAL A 83 2.87 -4.68 -5.59
N ALA A 84 3.59 -3.91 -6.41
CA ALA A 84 3.95 -4.32 -7.76
C ALA A 84 5.10 -5.34 -7.76
N ARG A 85 5.99 -5.30 -6.76
CA ARG A 85 7.18 -6.14 -6.62
C ARG A 85 7.56 -6.32 -5.15
N LEU A 86 8.33 -7.35 -4.83
CA LEU A 86 8.81 -7.65 -3.48
C LEU A 86 10.24 -7.13 -3.25
N TYR A 87 10.41 -6.18 -2.35
CA TYR A 87 11.68 -5.53 -2.04
C TYR A 87 12.60 -6.44 -1.23
N ASN A 88 13.79 -6.75 -1.76
CA ASN A 88 14.84 -7.53 -1.10
C ASN A 88 14.28 -8.68 -0.25
N HIS A 89 13.37 -9.47 -0.82
CA HIS A 89 12.58 -10.45 -0.08
C HIS A 89 13.37 -11.73 0.26
N GLU A 90 14.59 -11.86 -0.25
CA GLU A 90 15.56 -12.86 0.18
C GLU A 90 16.15 -12.52 1.56
N ASP A 91 16.11 -11.25 1.96
CA ASP A 91 16.54 -10.80 3.29
C ASP A 91 15.51 -11.25 4.36
N PRO A 92 15.92 -12.06 5.35
CA PRO A 92 15.05 -12.52 6.42
C PRO A 92 14.37 -11.39 7.20
N GLU A 93 15.01 -10.23 7.36
CA GLU A 93 14.41 -9.10 8.06
C GLU A 93 13.23 -8.50 7.30
N ASN A 94 13.33 -8.39 5.97
CA ASN A 94 12.25 -7.88 5.15
C ASN A 94 11.07 -8.85 5.16
N ARG A 95 11.33 -10.16 5.06
CA ARG A 95 10.30 -11.19 5.21
C ARG A 95 9.60 -11.09 6.55
N GLN A 96 10.37 -10.97 7.64
CA GLN A 96 9.81 -10.82 8.99
C GLN A 96 9.00 -9.52 9.12
N GLY A 97 9.46 -8.42 8.52
CA GLY A 97 8.71 -7.17 8.48
C GLY A 97 7.33 -7.34 7.83
N LEU A 98 7.26 -7.99 6.66
CA LEU A 98 6.01 -8.24 5.96
C LEU A 98 5.07 -9.16 6.76
N ARG A 99 5.59 -10.21 7.41
CA ARG A 99 4.80 -11.07 8.31
C ARG A 99 4.21 -10.30 9.48
N THR A 100 5.03 -9.50 10.17
CA THR A 100 4.57 -8.66 11.29
C THR A 100 3.48 -7.71 10.83
N LEU A 101 3.65 -7.07 9.67
CA LEU A 101 2.63 -6.17 9.14
C LEU A 101 1.35 -6.92 8.77
N ASN A 102 1.44 -8.11 8.14
CA ASN A 102 0.27 -8.94 7.83
C ASN A 102 -0.48 -9.38 9.10
N SER A 103 0.23 -9.69 10.19
CA SER A 103 -0.40 -10.06 11.47
C SER A 103 -1.21 -8.94 12.14
N THR A 104 -1.06 -7.68 11.70
CA THR A 104 -1.90 -6.57 12.15
C THR A 104 -3.30 -6.58 11.52
N GLY A 105 -3.61 -7.55 10.66
CA GLY A 105 -4.83 -7.59 9.87
C GLY A 105 -4.77 -6.70 8.62
N THR A 106 -3.58 -6.19 8.27
CA THR A 106 -3.33 -5.42 7.05
C THR A 106 -3.14 -6.38 5.86
N PRO A 107 -4.08 -6.45 4.90
CA PRO A 107 -3.92 -7.32 3.75
C PRO A 107 -2.82 -6.77 2.83
N ILE A 108 -1.78 -7.58 2.61
CA ILE A 108 -0.75 -7.32 1.61
C ILE A 108 -1.05 -8.18 0.39
N ARG A 109 -1.13 -7.58 -0.80
CA ARG A 109 -1.50 -8.25 -2.05
C ARG A 109 -0.60 -7.82 -3.19
N VAL A 110 -0.43 -8.68 -4.18
CA VAL A 110 0.24 -8.32 -5.42
C VAL A 110 -0.71 -7.53 -6.33
N MET A 111 -0.20 -6.49 -6.98
CA MET A 111 -0.96 -5.74 -7.98
C MET A 111 -1.20 -6.61 -9.21
N THR A 112 -2.46 -6.69 -9.62
CA THR A 112 -2.85 -7.32 -10.89
C THR A 112 -3.12 -6.24 -11.95
N ASN A 113 -3.54 -6.67 -13.14
CA ASN A 113 -4.03 -5.77 -14.19
C ASN A 113 -5.03 -4.73 -13.64
N ARG A 114 -5.91 -5.13 -12.72
CA ARG A 114 -6.91 -4.25 -12.12
C ARG A 114 -6.27 -3.09 -11.34
N GLU A 115 -5.32 -3.39 -10.47
CA GLU A 115 -4.67 -2.37 -9.64
C GLU A 115 -3.76 -1.47 -10.47
N PHE A 116 -3.09 -2.00 -11.51
CA PHE A 116 -2.33 -1.18 -12.44
C PHE A 116 -3.22 -0.25 -13.26
N ALA A 117 -4.33 -0.74 -13.81
CA ALA A 117 -5.29 0.09 -14.54
C ALA A 117 -5.89 1.19 -13.65
N LEU A 118 -6.21 0.88 -12.39
CA LEU A 118 -6.67 1.89 -11.44
C LEU A 118 -5.59 2.94 -11.16
N CYS A 119 -4.33 2.51 -11.01
CA CYS A 119 -3.23 3.44 -10.80
C CYS A 119 -3.00 4.35 -12.01
N TRP A 120 -3.08 3.78 -13.21
CA TRP A 120 -2.98 4.52 -14.47
C TRP A 120 -4.05 5.61 -14.56
N GLU A 121 -5.31 5.25 -14.34
CA GLU A 121 -6.45 6.18 -14.42
C GLU A 121 -6.36 7.31 -13.37
N ARG A 122 -5.87 7.02 -12.17
CA ARG A 122 -5.92 7.97 -11.05
C ARG A 122 -4.67 8.80 -10.85
N PHE A 123 -3.49 8.24 -11.11
CA PHE A 123 -2.22 8.83 -10.67
C PHE A 123 -1.27 9.13 -11.83
N VAL A 124 -1.59 8.73 -13.06
CA VAL A 124 -0.77 9.00 -14.24
C VAL A 124 -1.45 10.08 -15.09
N ARG A 125 -0.67 11.01 -15.64
CA ARG A 125 -1.17 11.96 -16.65
C ARG A 125 -1.26 11.27 -18.00
N HIS A 126 -2.28 10.43 -18.19
CA HIS A 126 -2.43 9.59 -19.37
C HIS A 126 -3.12 10.28 -20.57
N GLN A 127 -3.63 11.51 -20.41
CA GLN A 127 -4.23 12.32 -21.49
C GLN A 127 -5.33 11.58 -22.27
N GLY A 128 -6.12 10.74 -21.59
CA GLY A 128 -7.20 9.95 -22.20
C GLY A 128 -6.76 8.61 -22.81
N ALA A 129 -5.47 8.29 -22.81
CA ALA A 129 -5.00 6.97 -23.23
C ALA A 129 -5.42 5.89 -22.21
N ALA A 130 -5.85 4.73 -22.71
CA ALA A 130 -6.16 3.57 -21.88
C ALA A 130 -4.87 2.94 -21.32
N PHE A 131 -5.00 2.20 -20.22
CA PHE A 131 -3.90 1.39 -19.70
C PHE A 131 -3.63 0.20 -20.63
N GLU A 132 -2.40 0.05 -21.08
CA GLU A 132 -1.94 -1.10 -21.85
C GLU A 132 -1.08 -2.03 -20.97
N PRO A 133 -1.54 -3.26 -20.66
CA PRO A 133 -0.76 -4.23 -19.92
C PRO A 133 0.49 -4.65 -20.72
N TRP A 134 1.65 -4.69 -20.06
CA TRP A 134 2.86 -5.22 -20.70
C TRP A 134 2.81 -6.75 -20.78
N ALA A 135 3.58 -7.32 -21.72
CA ALA A 135 3.72 -8.76 -21.88
C ALA A 135 4.24 -9.41 -20.58
N GLY A 136 3.59 -10.49 -20.15
CA GLY A 136 3.98 -11.20 -18.93
C GLY A 136 3.42 -10.61 -17.63
N LEU A 137 2.57 -9.56 -17.67
CA LEU A 137 2.05 -8.93 -16.45
C LEU A 137 1.34 -9.95 -15.54
N ARG A 138 0.50 -10.81 -16.12
CA ARG A 138 -0.28 -11.80 -15.37
C ARG A 138 0.63 -12.88 -14.77
N GLU A 139 1.51 -13.44 -15.59
CA GLU A 139 2.45 -14.49 -15.20
C GLU A 139 3.38 -14.00 -14.09
N ASN A 140 3.85 -12.75 -14.19
CA ASN A 140 4.65 -12.12 -13.13
C ASN A 140 3.85 -11.89 -11.85
N ALA A 141 2.58 -11.50 -11.96
CA ALA A 141 1.72 -11.32 -10.80
C ALA A 141 1.47 -12.65 -10.07
N ASP A 142 1.24 -13.74 -10.82
CA ASP A 142 1.04 -15.08 -10.27
C ASP A 142 2.33 -15.59 -9.59
N LEU A 143 3.51 -15.37 -10.19
CA LEU A 143 4.80 -15.70 -9.58
C LEU A 143 5.04 -14.92 -8.27
N LEU A 144 4.82 -13.61 -8.31
CA LEU A 144 4.98 -12.73 -7.14
C LEU A 144 3.98 -13.09 -6.04
N LEU A 145 2.77 -13.54 -6.40
CA LEU A 145 1.77 -13.98 -5.44
C LEU A 145 2.26 -15.22 -4.69
N GLY A 146 2.74 -16.24 -5.40
CA GLY A 146 3.30 -17.43 -4.75
C GLY A 146 4.50 -17.11 -3.85
N GLN A 147 5.37 -16.18 -4.27
CA GLN A 147 6.46 -15.70 -3.42
C GLN A 147 5.95 -14.95 -2.17
N LEU A 148 4.90 -14.13 -2.31
CA LEU A 148 4.30 -13.42 -1.20
C LEU A 148 3.64 -14.38 -0.22
N GLU A 149 2.91 -15.39 -0.71
CA GLU A 149 2.28 -16.44 0.12
C GLU A 149 3.33 -17.22 0.92
N ASP A 150 4.44 -17.62 0.28
CA ASP A 150 5.59 -18.22 0.96
C ASP A 150 6.19 -17.31 2.06
N ILE A 151 6.29 -16.00 1.79
CA ILE A 151 6.75 -15.02 2.79
C ILE A 151 5.78 -14.96 3.96
N LEU A 152 4.47 -14.86 3.68
CA LEU A 152 3.45 -14.66 4.70
C LEU A 152 3.09 -15.94 5.46
N GLY A 153 3.42 -17.11 4.91
CA GLY A 153 3.11 -18.42 5.49
C GLY A 153 1.63 -18.76 5.43
N VAL A 154 0.95 -18.39 4.33
CA VAL A 154 -0.48 -18.61 4.08
C VAL A 154 -0.73 -19.45 2.84
#